data_AF-A0A9E1IA98-F1
#
_entry.id   AF-A0A9E1IA98-F1
#
_cell.length_a   1.000
_cell.length_b   1.000
_cell.length_c   1.000
_cell.angle_alpha   90.00
_cell.angle_beta   90.00
_cell.angle_gamma   90.00
#
_symmetry.space_group_name_H-M   'P 1'
#
loop_
_entity.id
_entity.type
_entity.pdbx_description
1 polymer ?
#
loop_
_entity_poly.entity_id
_entity_poly.type
_entity_poly.pdbx_seq_one_letter_code
_entity_poly.pdbx_strand_id
1 'polypeptide(L)' 'MEQLTQLVDAEQVELLLESTVTEIGTDRVWILHRDEIKVLPNDFVFVFAGGVLPTEFLRQTGLEIQRHFGKRIEVVE' A
#
# COMPACT_ATOMS: atom_id res chain seq x y z
N MET A 1 -0.71 13.27 -11.14
CA MET A 1 -1.81 12.47 -11.72
C MET A 1 -1.72 12.44 -13.23
N GLU A 2 -1.66 13.59 -13.90
CA GLU A 2 -1.57 13.69 -15.38
C GLU A 2 -0.44 12.85 -16.02
N GLN A 3 0.76 12.83 -15.42
CA GLN A 3 1.89 12.03 -15.92
C GLN A 3 1.64 10.51 -15.86
N LEU A 4 1.01 10.01 -14.79
CA LEU A 4 0.73 8.58 -14.66
C LEU A 4 -0.28 8.16 -15.72
N THR A 5 -1.33 8.95 -15.91
CA THR A 5 -2.35 8.70 -16.94
C THR A 5 -1.74 8.60 -18.33
N GLN A 6 -0.85 9.53 -18.71
CA GLN A 6 -0.16 9.49 -20.00
C GLN A 6 0.66 8.21 -20.20
N LEU A 7 1.33 7.72 -19.16
CA LEU A 7 2.12 6.49 -19.24
C LEU A 7 1.24 5.23 -19.32
N VAL A 8 0.08 5.25 -18.67
CA VAL A 8 -0.93 4.18 -18.77
C VAL A 8 -1.54 4.17 -20.18
N ASP A 9 -1.91 5.33 -20.72
CA ASP A 9 -2.47 5.47 -22.07
C ASP A 9 -1.46 5.06 -23.16
N ALA A 10 -0.16 5.25 -22.89
CA ALA A 10 0.93 4.82 -23.75
C ALA A 10 1.34 3.35 -23.53
N GLU A 11 0.61 2.58 -22.70
CA GLU A 11 0.88 1.18 -22.34
C GLU A 11 2.27 0.92 -21.73
N GLN A 12 2.92 1.97 -21.19
CA GLN A 12 4.22 1.86 -20.53
C GLN A 12 4.10 1.44 -19.06
N VAL A 13 2.92 1.63 -18.47
CA VAL A 13 2.60 1.24 -17.10
C VAL A 13 1.24 0.57 -17.09
N GLU A 14 1.17 -0.68 -16.64
CA GLU A 14 -0.10 -1.34 -16.36
C GLU A 14 -0.59 -0.93 -14.97
N LEU A 15 -1.76 -0.28 -14.90
CA LEU A 15 -2.39 0.14 -13.65
C LEU A 15 -3.54 -0.81 -13.28
N LEU A 16 -3.36 -1.61 -12.23
CA LEU A 16 -4.41 -2.43 -11.64
C LEU A 16 -4.95 -1.80 -10.34
N LEU A 17 -6.08 -1.09 -10.44
CA LEU A 17 -6.85 -0.64 -9.27
C LEU A 17 -7.68 -1.78 -8.69
N GLU A 18 -8.19 -1.62 -7.46
CA GLU A 18 -9.03 -2.65 -6.80
C GLU A 18 -8.35 -4.02 -6.78
N SER A 19 -7.04 -4.01 -6.56
CA SER A 19 -6.18 -5.19 -6.59
C SER A 19 -5.47 -5.40 -5.26
N THR A 20 -5.12 -6.64 -4.95
CA THR A 20 -4.36 -7.01 -3.75
C THR A 20 -3.35 -8.09 -4.13
N VAL A 21 -2.07 -7.83 -3.85
CA VAL A 21 -1.02 -8.86 -3.98
C VAL A 21 -1.24 -9.90 -2.89
N THR A 22 -1.43 -11.16 -3.26
CA THR A 22 -1.67 -12.27 -2.34
C THR A 22 -0.42 -13.10 -2.07
N GLU A 23 0.50 -13.18 -3.04
CA GLU A 23 1.76 -13.90 -2.91
C GLU A 23 2.86 -13.24 -3.76
N ILE A 24 4.09 -13.23 -3.23
CA ILE A 24 5.30 -12.84 -3.94
C ILE A 24 6.23 -14.06 -3.95
N GLY A 25 6.37 -14.69 -5.11
CA GLY A 25 7.31 -15.78 -5.34
C GLY A 25 8.68 -15.28 -5.81
N THR A 26 9.53 -16.22 -6.22
CA THR A 26 10.90 -15.92 -6.68
C THR A 26 10.94 -15.23 -8.04
N ASP A 27 10.01 -15.55 -8.92
CA ASP A 27 9.96 -15.12 -10.33
C ASP A 27 8.55 -14.67 -10.76
N ARG A 28 7.60 -14.64 -9.82
CA ARG A 28 6.17 -14.40 -10.07
C ARG A 28 5.48 -13.71 -8.91
N VAL A 29 4.40 -13.00 -9.22
CA VAL A 29 3.48 -12.44 -8.22
C VAL A 29 2.04 -12.87 -8.51
N TRP A 30 1.28 -13.12 -7.45
CA TRP A 30 -0.14 -13.43 -7.51
C TRP A 30 -0.92 -12.21 -7.03
N ILE A 31 -1.87 -11.76 -7.84
CA ILE A 31 -2.65 -10.56 -7.60
C ILE A 31 -4.12 -10.94 -7.70
N LEU A 32 -4.86 -10.79 -6.60
CA LEU A 32 -6.31 -10.81 -6.61
C LEU A 32 -6.81 -9.49 -7.21
N HIS A 33 -7.57 -9.58 -8.29
CA HIS A 33 -8.16 -8.42 -8.96
C HIS A 33 -9.58 -8.79 -9.40
N ARG A 34 -10.59 -8.13 -8.80
CA ARG A 34 -12.02 -8.37 -9.07
C ARG A 34 -12.38 -9.86 -9.01
N ASP A 35 -12.03 -10.49 -7.89
CA ASP A 35 -12.30 -11.90 -7.56
C ASP A 35 -11.53 -12.95 -8.38
N GLU A 36 -10.66 -12.53 -9.29
CA GLU A 36 -9.79 -13.42 -10.06
C GLU A 36 -8.33 -13.28 -9.65
N ILE A 37 -7.62 -14.41 -9.63
CA ILE A 37 -6.17 -14.43 -9.39
C ILE A 37 -5.44 -14.29 -10.73
N LYS A 38 -4.75 -13.16 -10.89
CA LYS A 38 -3.77 -12.94 -11.95
C LYS A 38 -2.39 -13.36 -11.48
N VAL A 39 -1.64 -14.04 -12.35
CA VAL A 39 -0.26 -14.45 -12.09
C VAL A 39 0.65 -13.79 -13.11
N LEU A 40 1.56 -12.94 -12.64
CA LEU A 40 2.48 -12.18 -13.49
C LEU A 40 3.93 -12.62 -13.24
N PRO A 41 4.77 -12.71 -14.29
CA PRO A 41 6.20 -12.84 -14.11
C PRO A 41 6.78 -11.58 -13.45
N ASN A 42 7.84 -11.74 -12.67
CA ASN A 42 8.45 -10.67 -11.90
C ASN A 42 9.94 -10.93 -11.64
N ASP A 43 10.79 -9.95 -11.92
CA ASP A 43 12.18 -9.95 -11.47
C ASP A 43 12.36 -9.23 -10.12
N PHE A 44 11.63 -8.12 -9.88
CA PHE A 44 11.74 -7.32 -8.67
C PHE A 44 10.39 -6.75 -8.21
N VAL A 45 10.13 -6.79 -6.90
CA VAL A 45 8.95 -6.15 -6.28
C VAL A 45 9.39 -4.96 -5.44
N PHE A 46 8.81 -3.79 -5.73
CA PHE A 46 8.96 -2.59 -4.92
C PHE A 46 7.69 -2.35 -4.09
N VAL A 47 7.80 -2.44 -2.76
CA VAL A 47 6.65 -2.29 -1.84
C VAL A 47 6.57 -0.87 -1.30
N PHE A 48 5.70 -0.05 -1.89
CA PHE A 48 5.41 1.32 -1.44
C PHE A 48 4.20 1.39 -0.49
N ALA A 49 4.14 0.50 0.51
CA ALA A 49 3.03 0.40 1.47
C ALA A 49 3.11 1.39 2.65
N GLY A 50 4.05 2.34 2.60
CA GLY A 50 4.34 3.25 3.71
C GLY A 50 5.12 2.59 4.84
N GLY A 51 5.19 3.27 5.99
CA GLY A 51 5.88 2.79 7.19
C GLY A 51 4.92 2.58 8.35
N VAL A 52 5.28 1.69 9.26
CA VAL A 52 4.54 1.48 10.51
C VAL A 52 5.28 2.19 11.64
N LEU A 53 4.57 3.02 12.41
CA LEU A 53 5.12 3.63 13.63
C LEU A 53 5.53 2.52 14.61
N PRO A 54 6.73 2.55 15.22
CA PRO A 54 7.21 1.51 16.13
C PRO A 54 6.54 1.63 17.51
N THR A 55 5.21 1.47 17.54
CA THR A 55 4.38 1.76 18.72
C THR A 55 4.75 0.93 19.94
N GLU A 56 5.29 -0.27 19.74
CA GLU A 56 5.67 -1.15 20.84
C GLU A 56 6.92 -0.65 21.56
N PHE A 57 7.95 -0.24 20.81
CA PHE A 57 9.14 0.39 21.38
C PHE A 57 8.76 1.63 22.20
N LEU A 58 7.93 2.50 21.63
CA LEU A 58 7.49 3.74 22.28
C LEU A 58 6.70 3.48 23.58
N ARG A 59 5.85 2.43 23.62
CA ARG A 59 5.18 2.02 24.85
C ARG A 59 6.17 1.58 25.93
N GLN A 60 7.20 0.83 25.56
CA GLN A 60 8.23 0.36 26.50
C GLN A 60 9.07 1.50 27.09
N THR A 61 9.19 2.64 26.39
CA THR A 61 9.81 3.85 26.95
C THR A 61 8.90 4.65 27.87
N GLY A 62 7.67 4.18 28.12
CA GLY A 62 6.68 4.84 28.98
C GLY A 62 5.78 5.86 28.27
N LEU A 63 5.79 5.91 26.93
CA LEU A 63 4.90 6.80 26.18
C LEU A 63 3.53 6.14 25.99
N GLU A 64 2.47 6.85 26.36
CA GLU A 64 1.10 6.47 26.03
C GLU A 64 0.81 6.80 24.56
N ILE A 65 0.29 5.84 23.80
CA ILE A 65 -0.04 6.03 22.38
C ILE A 65 -1.53 5.83 22.17
N GLN A 66 -2.19 6.87 21.66
CA GLN A 66 -3.58 6.83 21.26
C GLN A 66 -3.67 6.78 19.74
N ARG A 67 -4.39 5.78 19.20
CA ARG A 67 -4.69 5.70 17.77
C ARG A 67 -5.95 6.53 17.49
N HIS A 68 -5.81 7.59 16.70
CA HIS A 68 -6.94 8.38 16.24
C HIS A 68 -7.23 8.05 14.77
N PHE A 69 -8.47 7.66 14.47
CA PHE A 69 -8.95 7.50 13.10
C PHE A 69 -9.72 8.76 12.71
N GLY A 70 -9.17 9.56 11.79
CA GLY A 70 -9.90 10.65 11.11
C GLY A 70 -10.63 11.64 12.02
N LYS A 71 -10.10 11.99 13.21
CA LYS A 71 -10.72 12.99 14.08
C LYS A 71 -10.34 14.39 13.63
N ARG A 72 -11.33 15.23 13.35
CA ARG A 72 -11.17 16.69 13.29
C ARG A 72 -11.14 17.18 14.74
N ILE A 73 -10.02 17.74 15.18
CA ILE A 73 -9.93 18.35 16.50
C ILE A 73 -10.52 19.76 16.40
N GLU A 74 -11.67 19.97 17.04
CA GLU A 74 -12.23 21.30 17.26
C GLU A 74 -11.80 21.74 18.66
N VAL A 75 -11.06 22.85 18.74
CA VAL A 75 -10.69 23.45 20.02
C VAL A 75 -11.95 24.12 20.58
N VAL A 76 -12.42 23.64 21.74
CA VAL A 76 -13.49 24.28 22.48
C VAL A 76 -12.83 25.23 23.48
N GLU A 77 -13.17 26.53 23.40
CA GLU A 77 -12.77 27.57 24.37
C GLU A 77 -13.40 27.36 25.75
#